data_AF-A0A2N6BWN2-F1
#
_entry.id   AF-A0A2N6BWN2-F1
#
_cell.length_a   1.000
_cell.length_b   1.000
_cell.length_c   1.000
_cell.angle_alpha   90.00
_cell.angle_beta   90.00
_cell.angle_gamma   90.00
#
_symmetry.space_group_name_H-M   'P 1'
#
loop_
_entity.id
_entity.type
_entity.pdbx_description
1 polymer ?
#
loop_
_entity_poly.entity_id
_entity_poly.type
_entity_poly.pdbx_seq_one_letter_code
_entity_poly.pdbx_strand_id
1 'polypeptide(L)'
;MNVLTSRSTDKKIALKIAVIYGAVAALWILFSDQILLLFSADAQQLTQMQSVKGWSYVFLTALLLFFLLEREIRKKSVVEEKLRKNCEKLTETQHIARLGSWELDIASHELWWSAETYRMFGRPADEQMTLQKFIDLIHPEDRQRIADNIDQAMEQGTPLTISYRIILPDGDVRYLQEESHGYFNREQNLLLKRVGYVQDVTSHKKMEAEREKLIAELETSLQEIKTLRSILPLCSYCKKIRDAQGDWQQVDVYIHRHLEADISHSVCPECLQKHYPEFSD
;
A
#
# COMPACT_ATOMS: atom_id res chain seq x y z
N MET A 1 0.31 21.13 16.02
CA MET A 1 0.90 21.07 17.39
C MET A 1 2.45 21.06 17.36
N ASN A 2 3.15 22.00 16.69
CA ASN A 2 4.61 21.88 16.41
C ASN A 2 5.47 23.17 16.54
N VAL A 3 4.89 24.35 16.78
CA VAL A 3 5.66 25.62 16.77
C VAL A 3 6.30 25.93 18.12
N LEU A 4 5.71 25.49 19.23
CA LEU A 4 6.22 25.77 20.58
C LEU A 4 7.38 24.85 20.97
N THR A 5 7.40 23.62 20.47
CA THR A 5 8.43 22.61 20.73
C THR A 5 9.71 22.85 19.91
N SER A 6 9.59 23.31 18.67
CA SER A 6 10.74 23.72 17.84
C SER A 6 11.46 24.92 18.44
N ARG A 7 10.71 25.94 18.87
CA ARG A 7 11.26 27.15 19.50
C ARG A 7 11.99 26.86 20.81
N SER A 8 11.57 25.84 21.55
CA SER A 8 12.27 25.37 22.77
C SER A 8 13.58 24.65 22.45
N THR A 9 13.62 23.89 21.37
CA THR A 9 14.80 23.14 20.93
C THR A 9 15.89 24.07 20.37
N ASP A 10 15.49 25.05 19.56
CA ASP A 10 16.41 26.05 19.00
C ASP A 10 17.10 26.88 20.10
N LYS A 11 16.35 27.25 21.16
CA LYS A 11 16.90 27.97 22.32
C LYS A 11 17.95 27.14 23.07
N LYS A 12 17.73 25.82 23.24
CA LYS A 12 18.70 24.93 23.90
C LYS A 12 19.99 24.80 23.08
N ILE A 13 19.88 24.78 21.75
CA ILE A 13 21.02 24.71 20.84
C ILE A 13 21.82 26.01 20.91
N ALA A 14 21.16 27.16 20.82
CA ALA A 14 21.80 28.47 20.95
C ALA A 14 22.51 28.63 22.31
N LEU A 15 21.88 28.18 23.40
CA LEU A 15 22.48 28.20 24.74
C LEU A 15 23.74 27.32 24.81
N LYS A 16 23.72 26.12 24.22
CA LYS A 16 24.91 25.24 24.18
C LYS A 16 26.07 25.90 23.44
N ILE A 17 25.82 26.52 22.29
CA ILE A 17 26.85 27.23 21.52
C ILE A 17 27.42 28.39 22.36
N ALA A 18 26.56 29.18 23.01
CA ALA A 18 26.98 30.29 23.87
C ALA A 18 27.83 29.82 25.07
N VAL A 19 27.46 28.70 25.71
CA VAL A 19 28.23 28.12 26.83
C VAL A 19 29.59 27.60 26.36
N ILE A 20 29.65 26.87 25.24
CA ILE A 20 30.92 26.36 24.68
C ILE A 20 31.83 27.54 24.31
N TYR A 21 31.28 28.54 23.62
CA TYR A 21 32.00 29.75 23.27
C TYR A 21 32.53 30.48 24.50
N GLY A 22 31.66 30.73 25.50
CA GLY A 22 32.02 31.41 26.73
C GLY A 22 33.11 30.68 27.51
N ALA A 23 33.05 29.35 27.58
CA ALA A 23 34.06 28.53 28.25
C ALA A 23 35.43 28.62 27.55
N VAL A 24 35.46 28.52 26.21
CA VAL A 24 36.71 28.64 25.44
C VAL A 24 37.28 30.05 25.53
N ALA A 25 36.42 31.07 25.46
CA ALA A 25 36.82 32.46 25.60
C ALA A 25 37.41 32.77 26.98
N ALA A 26 36.75 32.30 28.05
CA ALA A 26 37.25 32.46 29.42
C ALA A 26 38.60 31.76 29.61
N LEU A 27 38.74 30.53 29.09
CA LEU A 27 40.00 29.79 29.14
C LEU A 27 41.12 30.53 28.41
N TRP A 28 40.84 31.09 27.23
CA TRP A 28 41.80 31.87 26.46
C TRP A 28 42.27 33.11 27.20
N ILE A 29 41.34 33.88 27.79
CA ILE A 29 41.66 35.09 28.55
C ILE A 29 42.63 34.77 29.68
N LEU A 30 42.26 33.82 30.54
CA LEU A 30 43.03 33.42 31.72
C LEU A 30 44.42 32.86 31.35
N PHE A 31 44.48 31.94 30.39
CA PHE A 31 45.73 31.28 30.02
C PHE A 31 46.68 32.23 29.29
N SER A 32 46.15 33.08 28.42
CA SER A 32 46.95 34.05 27.68
C SER A 32 47.52 35.14 28.59
N ASP A 33 46.79 35.58 29.62
CA ASP A 33 47.32 36.51 30.63
C ASP A 33 48.49 35.91 31.40
N GLN A 34 48.39 34.64 31.81
CA GLN A 34 49.48 33.94 32.50
C GLN A 34 50.75 33.82 31.63
N ILE A 35 50.60 33.57 30.33
CA ILE A 35 51.73 33.49 29.40
C ILE A 35 52.40 34.86 29.22
N LEU A 36 51.63 35.94 29.07
CA LEU A 36 52.20 37.28 28.94
C LEU A 36 53.05 37.68 30.15
N LEU A 37 52.65 37.26 31.36
CA LEU A 37 53.39 37.49 32.59
C LEU A 37 54.72 36.70 32.67
N LEU A 38 54.84 35.58 31.95
CA LEU A 38 56.07 34.77 31.92
C LEU A 38 57.14 35.29 30.94
N PHE A 39 56.74 36.06 29.91
CA PHE A 39 57.61 36.46 28.80
C PHE A 39 58.00 37.95 28.80
N SER A 40 57.39 38.80 29.64
CA SER A 40 57.53 40.26 29.51
C SER A 40 58.55 40.87 30.49
N ALA A 41 59.65 41.41 29.94
CA ALA A 41 60.64 42.21 30.67
C ALA A 41 60.70 43.68 30.21
N ASP A 42 60.07 44.03 29.07
CA ASP A 42 60.12 45.35 28.44
C ASP A 42 58.70 45.89 28.14
N ALA A 43 58.43 47.14 28.52
CA ALA A 43 57.12 47.78 28.42
C ALA A 43 56.65 47.97 26.97
N GLN A 44 57.56 48.24 26.03
CA GLN A 44 57.20 48.42 24.61
C GLN A 44 56.83 47.08 23.94
N GLN A 45 57.49 45.99 24.34
CA GLN A 45 57.15 44.64 23.91
C GLN A 45 55.78 44.19 24.45
N LEU A 46 55.41 44.61 25.67
CA LEU A 46 54.12 44.30 26.28
C LEU A 46 52.94 44.83 25.46
N THR A 47 53.01 46.07 24.95
CA THR A 47 51.92 46.69 24.16
C THR A 47 51.70 45.99 22.81
N GLN A 48 52.79 45.58 22.15
CA GLN A 48 52.69 44.81 20.90
C GLN A 48 52.12 43.41 21.16
N MET A 49 52.57 42.72 22.21
CA MET A 49 52.06 41.41 22.60
C MET A 49 50.58 41.45 23.00
N GLN A 50 50.12 42.51 23.68
CA GLN A 50 48.70 42.72 24.00
C GLN A 50 47.84 42.90 22.74
N SER A 51 48.34 43.63 21.74
CA SER A 51 47.62 43.83 20.47
C SER A 51 47.48 42.50 19.71
N VAL A 52 48.57 41.73 19.59
CA VAL A 52 48.56 40.40 18.94
C VAL A 52 47.67 39.42 19.69
N LYS A 53 47.62 39.46 21.03
CA LYS A 53 46.69 38.69 21.84
C LYS A 53 45.23 39.01 21.50
N GLY A 54 44.89 40.29 21.36
CA GLY A 54 43.55 40.73 21.01
C GLY A 54 43.12 40.22 19.62
N TRP A 55 44.00 40.37 18.62
CA TRP A 55 43.74 39.90 17.26
C TRP A 55 43.61 38.38 17.17
N SER A 56 44.47 37.63 17.85
CA SER A 56 44.40 36.15 17.89
C SER A 56 43.15 35.65 18.60
N TYR A 57 42.70 36.32 19.67
CA TYR A 57 41.41 36.03 20.31
C TYR A 57 40.24 36.20 19.34
N VAL A 58 40.13 37.37 18.69
CA VAL A 58 39.01 37.65 17.77
C VAL A 58 39.00 36.64 16.62
N PHE A 59 40.16 36.33 16.04
CA PHE A 59 40.26 35.37 14.95
C PHE A 59 39.85 33.94 15.37
N LEU A 60 40.39 33.43 16.48
CA LEU A 60 40.11 32.07 16.95
C LEU A 60 38.66 31.90 17.40
N THR A 61 38.11 32.90 18.09
CA THR A 61 36.72 32.86 18.56
C THR A 61 35.71 33.01 17.43
N ALA A 62 35.99 33.85 16.43
CA ALA A 62 35.19 33.94 15.21
C ALA A 62 35.20 32.62 14.43
N LEU A 63 36.38 32.00 14.27
CA LEU A 63 36.53 30.71 13.60
C LEU A 63 35.79 29.59 14.35
N LEU A 64 35.90 29.55 15.68
CA LEU A 64 35.14 28.60 16.51
C LEU A 64 33.63 28.78 16.34
N LEU A 65 33.13 30.01 16.43
CA LEU A 65 31.70 30.30 16.22
C LEU A 65 31.25 29.88 14.82
N PHE A 66 32.04 30.20 13.80
CA PHE A 66 31.76 29.80 12.43
C PHE A 66 31.63 28.28 12.31
N PHE A 67 32.60 27.51 12.81
CA PHE A 67 32.54 26.04 12.77
C PHE A 67 31.35 25.46 13.56
N LEU A 68 31.02 26.03 14.71
CA LEU A 68 29.88 25.58 15.52
C LEU A 68 28.54 25.86 14.82
N LEU A 69 28.38 27.05 14.25
CA LEU A 69 27.17 27.42 13.50
C LEU A 69 27.02 26.60 12.22
N GLU A 70 28.09 26.48 11.44
CA GLU A 70 28.10 25.72 10.19
C GLU A 70 27.78 24.23 10.43
N ARG A 71 28.30 23.65 11.53
CA ARG A 71 27.95 22.28 11.94
C ARG A 71 26.45 22.12 12.22
N GLU A 72 25.83 23.09 12.88
CA GLU A 72 24.44 23.00 13.26
C GLU A 72 23.49 23.21 12.07
N ILE A 73 23.83 24.16 11.19
CA ILE A 73 23.13 24.35 9.91
C ILE A 73 23.17 23.06 9.09
N ARG A 74 24.35 22.45 8.93
CA ARG A 74 24.49 21.18 8.19
C ARG A 74 23.63 20.07 8.76
N LYS A 75 23.59 19.89 10.09
CA LYS A 75 22.74 18.86 10.71
C LYS A 75 21.29 19.07 10.38
N LYS A 76 20.80 20.30 10.50
CA LYS A 76 19.40 20.64 10.20
C LYS A 76 19.06 20.33 8.75
N SER A 77 19.90 20.77 7.81
CA SER A 77 19.71 20.50 6.38
C SER A 77 19.72 19.00 6.04
N VAL A 78 20.61 18.20 6.66
CA VAL A 78 20.65 16.74 6.45
C VAL A 78 19.38 16.06 6.99
N VAL A 79 18.88 16.49 8.14
CA VAL A 79 17.63 15.95 8.71
C VAL A 79 16.43 16.33 7.85
N GLU A 80 16.35 17.59 7.40
CA GLU A 80 15.30 18.08 6.51
C GLU A 80 15.32 17.33 5.17
N GLU A 81 16.49 17.15 4.57
CA GLU A 81 16.64 16.41 3.32
C GLU A 81 16.27 14.93 3.48
N LYS A 82 16.68 14.30 4.59
CA LYS A 82 16.30 12.92 4.90
C LYS A 82 14.80 12.78 5.10
N LEU A 83 14.17 13.76 5.77
CA LEU A 83 12.72 13.79 5.95
C LEU A 83 12.02 13.93 4.60
N ARG A 84 12.47 14.87 3.76
CA ARG A 84 11.94 15.09 2.40
C ARG A 84 12.02 13.81 1.56
N LYS A 85 13.19 13.18 1.48
CA LYS A 85 13.37 11.92 0.73
C LYS A 85 12.49 10.79 1.27
N ASN A 86 12.33 10.69 2.59
CA ASN A 86 11.46 9.68 3.18
C ASN A 86 9.99 9.94 2.86
N CYS A 87 9.55 11.21 2.91
CA CYS A 87 8.20 11.59 2.52
C CYS A 87 7.94 11.29 1.04
N GLU A 88 8.85 11.66 0.14
CA GLU A 88 8.77 11.36 -1.29
C GLU A 88 8.66 9.85 -1.53
N LYS A 89 9.54 9.06 -0.90
CA LYS A 89 9.53 7.59 -1.01
C LYS A 89 8.24 6.98 -0.46
N LEU A 90 7.70 7.50 0.64
CA LEU A 90 6.42 7.05 1.20
C LEU A 90 5.27 7.35 0.24
N THR A 91 5.21 8.57 -0.32
CA THR A 91 4.20 8.96 -1.29
C THR A 91 4.28 8.10 -2.56
N GLU A 92 5.46 7.81 -3.06
CA GLU A 92 5.67 6.92 -4.21
C GLU A 92 5.22 5.49 -3.90
N THR A 93 5.59 4.96 -2.73
CA THR A 93 5.17 3.62 -2.29
C THR A 93 3.65 3.52 -2.17
N GLN A 94 3.01 4.54 -1.60
CA GLN A 94 1.55 4.63 -1.50
C GLN A 94 0.88 4.66 -2.87
N HIS A 95 1.44 5.41 -3.82
CA HIS A 95 0.91 5.47 -5.18
C HIS A 95 1.03 4.12 -5.92
N ILE A 96 2.20 3.47 -5.84
CA ILE A 96 2.41 2.13 -6.44
C ILE A 96 1.44 1.11 -5.84
N ALA A 97 1.26 1.14 -4.53
CA ALA A 97 0.35 0.24 -3.82
C ALA A 97 -1.14 0.62 -3.95
N ARG A 98 -1.45 1.75 -4.59
CA ARG A 98 -2.79 2.36 -4.68
C ARG A 98 -3.44 2.49 -3.30
N LEU A 99 -2.67 3.00 -2.35
CA LEU A 99 -3.06 3.21 -0.97
C LEU A 99 -3.30 4.71 -0.72
N GLY A 100 -4.56 5.06 -0.52
CA GLY A 100 -4.97 6.33 0.05
C GLY A 100 -4.91 6.30 1.58
N SER A 101 -4.79 7.46 2.20
CA SER A 101 -4.92 7.62 3.65
C SER A 101 -5.90 8.73 3.97
N TRP A 102 -6.56 8.64 5.12
CA TRP A 102 -7.52 9.62 5.57
C TRP A 102 -7.49 9.77 7.10
N GLU A 103 -7.92 10.93 7.57
CA GLU A 103 -8.06 11.26 8.99
C GLU A 103 -9.38 11.98 9.19
N LEU A 104 -10.20 11.48 10.11
CA LEU A 104 -11.44 12.10 10.56
C LEU A 104 -11.22 12.66 11.96
N ASP A 105 -11.33 13.97 12.09
CA ASP A 105 -11.35 14.64 13.39
C ASP A 105 -12.79 14.64 13.95
N ILE A 106 -12.97 14.11 15.16
CA ILE A 106 -14.30 13.92 15.73
C ILE A 106 -14.91 15.24 16.23
N ALA A 107 -14.07 16.17 16.70
CA ALA A 107 -14.55 17.43 17.27
C ALA A 107 -15.03 18.41 16.18
N SER A 108 -14.31 18.45 15.06
CA SER A 108 -14.59 19.35 13.93
C SER A 108 -15.42 18.71 12.83
N HIS A 109 -15.56 17.37 12.83
CA HIS A 109 -16.13 16.59 11.73
C HIS A 109 -15.41 16.80 10.37
N GLU A 110 -14.16 17.26 10.40
CA GLU A 110 -13.34 17.42 9.21
C GLU A 110 -12.74 16.09 8.78
N LEU A 111 -12.96 15.73 7.51
CA LEU A 111 -12.36 14.55 6.89
C LEU A 111 -11.22 15.01 5.98
N TRP A 112 -9.99 14.73 6.42
CA TRP A 112 -8.79 14.95 5.62
C TRP A 112 -8.50 13.71 4.77
N TRP A 113 -8.22 13.92 3.48
CA TRP A 113 -7.82 12.90 2.53
C TRP A 113 -6.42 13.17 1.99
N SER A 114 -5.64 12.11 1.80
CA SER A 114 -4.39 12.20 1.06
C SER A 114 -4.63 12.44 -0.43
N ALA A 115 -3.61 12.92 -1.13
CA ALA A 115 -3.68 13.13 -2.58
C ALA A 115 -4.06 11.86 -3.35
N GLU A 116 -3.63 10.69 -2.87
CA GLU A 116 -3.96 9.42 -3.51
C GLU A 116 -5.42 9.02 -3.26
N THR A 117 -5.98 9.31 -2.09
CA THR A 117 -7.42 9.14 -1.82
C THR A 117 -8.25 9.98 -2.77
N TYR A 118 -7.92 11.27 -2.95
CA TYR A 118 -8.63 12.12 -3.93
C TYR A 118 -8.60 11.53 -5.35
N ARG A 119 -7.43 11.08 -5.82
CA ARG A 119 -7.29 10.42 -7.13
C ARG A 119 -8.10 9.13 -7.23
N MET A 120 -8.10 8.32 -6.18
CA MET A 120 -8.83 7.06 -6.11
C MET A 120 -10.34 7.26 -6.19
N PHE A 121 -10.86 8.35 -5.63
CA PHE A 121 -12.28 8.69 -5.69
C PHE A 121 -12.64 9.60 -6.89
N GLY A 122 -11.67 9.98 -7.72
CA GLY A 122 -11.90 10.87 -8.87
C GLY A 122 -12.32 12.28 -8.46
N ARG A 123 -11.87 12.76 -7.29
CA ARG A 123 -12.24 14.05 -6.72
C ARG A 123 -11.07 15.04 -6.77
N PRO A 124 -11.34 16.35 -6.91
CA PRO A 124 -10.29 17.35 -6.91
C PRO A 124 -9.77 17.57 -5.48
N ALA A 125 -8.47 17.80 -5.33
CA ALA A 125 -7.79 17.80 -4.02
C ALA A 125 -8.14 19.00 -3.12
N ASP A 126 -8.79 20.01 -3.68
CA ASP A 126 -9.31 21.20 -2.99
C ASP A 126 -10.76 21.04 -2.52
N GLU A 127 -11.44 19.95 -2.89
CA GLU A 127 -12.79 19.68 -2.41
C GLU A 127 -12.77 19.33 -0.92
N GLN A 128 -13.48 20.11 -0.10
CA GLN A 128 -13.65 19.77 1.30
C GLN A 128 -14.54 18.53 1.45
N MET A 129 -13.98 17.46 2.01
CA MET A 129 -14.67 16.22 2.27
C MET A 129 -15.26 16.19 3.68
N THR A 130 -16.40 15.52 3.80
CA THR A 130 -17.08 15.21 5.07
C THR A 130 -17.45 13.74 5.08
N LEU A 131 -17.77 13.19 6.26
CA LEU A 131 -18.23 11.81 6.37
C LEU A 131 -19.48 11.56 5.51
N GLN A 132 -20.42 12.50 5.50
CA GLN A 132 -21.64 12.38 4.69
C GLN A 132 -21.33 12.35 3.19
N LYS A 133 -20.48 13.28 2.71
CA LYS A 133 -20.06 13.30 1.30
C LYS A 133 -19.40 11.99 0.90
N PHE A 134 -18.60 11.39 1.78
CA PHE A 134 -18.00 10.08 1.53
C PHE A 134 -19.07 8.99 1.40
N ILE A 135 -20.03 8.91 2.31
CA ILE A 135 -21.13 7.92 2.27
C ILE A 135 -21.94 8.04 0.96
N ASP A 136 -22.11 9.26 0.45
CA ASP A 136 -22.83 9.50 -0.80
C ASP A 136 -22.11 8.95 -2.04
N LEU A 137 -20.77 8.78 -2.00
CA LEU A 137 -19.96 8.19 -3.07
C LEU A 137 -20.03 6.65 -3.11
N ILE A 138 -20.45 6.05 -2.00
CA ILE A 138 -20.59 4.60 -1.90
C ILE A 138 -21.75 4.14 -2.76
N HIS A 139 -21.56 3.00 -3.43
CA HIS A 139 -22.57 2.33 -4.23
C HIS A 139 -23.87 2.15 -3.41
N PRO A 140 -25.07 2.43 -3.98
CA PRO A 140 -26.33 2.43 -3.23
C PRO A 140 -26.61 1.16 -2.42
N GLU A 141 -26.24 -0.01 -2.98
CA GLU A 141 -26.38 -1.32 -2.30
C GLU A 141 -25.48 -1.47 -1.07
N ASP A 142 -24.34 -0.81 -1.04
CA ASP A 142 -23.37 -0.91 0.06
C ASP A 142 -23.59 0.18 1.12
N ARG A 143 -24.26 1.29 0.76
CA ARG A 143 -24.31 2.52 1.56
C ARG A 143 -24.80 2.32 2.99
N GLN A 144 -25.95 1.67 3.18
CA GLN A 144 -26.53 1.49 4.52
C GLN A 144 -25.62 0.62 5.40
N ARG A 145 -25.16 -0.52 4.87
CA ARG A 145 -24.25 -1.44 5.56
C ARG A 145 -22.97 -0.73 6.00
N ILE A 146 -22.41 0.14 5.15
CA ILE A 146 -21.19 0.87 5.50
C ILE A 146 -21.44 1.98 6.52
N ALA A 147 -22.56 2.71 6.42
CA ALA A 147 -22.95 3.69 7.42
C ALA A 147 -23.09 3.05 8.81
N ASP A 148 -23.82 1.93 8.91
CA ASP A 148 -24.03 1.21 10.18
C ASP A 148 -22.70 0.74 10.79
N ASN A 149 -21.79 0.21 9.96
CA ASN A 149 -20.46 -0.23 10.39
C ASN A 149 -19.59 0.94 10.91
N ILE A 150 -19.69 2.11 10.28
CA ILE A 150 -18.97 3.32 10.72
C ILE A 150 -19.53 3.80 12.04
N ASP A 151 -20.85 3.89 12.18
CA ASP A 151 -21.50 4.32 13.41
C ASP A 151 -21.12 3.41 14.58
N GLN A 152 -21.19 2.08 14.38
CA GLN A 152 -20.74 1.12 15.38
C GLN A 152 -19.26 1.31 15.75
N ALA A 153 -18.39 1.53 14.75
CA ALA A 153 -16.97 1.75 14.99
C ALA A 153 -16.69 3.08 15.70
N MET A 154 -17.55 4.09 15.55
CA MET A 154 -17.42 5.37 16.26
C MET A 154 -17.87 5.24 17.71
N GLU A 155 -18.93 4.46 17.98
CA GLU A 155 -19.41 4.18 19.34
C GLU A 155 -18.45 3.30 20.14
N GLN A 156 -17.95 2.22 19.53
CA GLN A 156 -17.10 1.24 20.18
C GLN A 156 -15.61 1.63 20.10
N GLY A 157 -15.26 2.50 19.15
CA GLY A 157 -13.90 2.92 18.83
C GLY A 157 -12.94 1.76 18.52
N THR A 158 -13.49 0.66 18.01
CA THR A 158 -12.77 -0.54 17.59
C THR A 158 -12.13 -0.35 16.21
N PRO A 159 -11.09 -1.12 15.88
CA PRO A 159 -10.61 -1.20 14.51
C PRO A 159 -11.73 -1.62 13.56
N LEU A 160 -11.84 -0.92 12.42
CA LEU A 160 -12.84 -1.22 11.39
C LEU A 160 -12.15 -1.60 10.10
N THR A 161 -12.51 -2.77 9.58
CA THR A 161 -12.13 -3.25 8.25
C THR A 161 -13.38 -3.46 7.42
N ILE A 162 -13.50 -2.76 6.31
CA ILE A 162 -14.67 -2.80 5.43
C ILE A 162 -14.25 -2.91 3.96
N SER A 163 -15.14 -3.49 3.16
CA SER A 163 -15.02 -3.49 1.70
C SER A 163 -16.32 -3.01 1.09
N TYR A 164 -16.21 -2.13 0.09
CA TYR A 164 -17.34 -1.47 -0.54
C TYR A 164 -17.02 -1.05 -1.96
N ARG A 165 -18.08 -0.86 -2.75
CA ARG A 165 -17.98 -0.29 -4.09
C ARG A 165 -18.21 1.22 -4.04
N ILE A 166 -17.52 1.95 -4.90
CA ILE A 166 -17.79 3.36 -5.17
C ILE A 166 -18.17 3.55 -6.63
N ILE A 167 -18.93 4.61 -6.90
CA ILE A 167 -19.25 5.05 -8.27
C ILE A 167 -18.47 6.33 -8.53
N LEU A 168 -17.61 6.29 -9.54
CA LEU A 168 -16.83 7.45 -9.97
C LEU A 168 -17.67 8.43 -10.79
N PRO A 169 -17.22 9.68 -10.97
CA PRO A 169 -17.91 10.67 -11.81
C PRO A 169 -18.12 10.24 -13.26
N ASP A 170 -17.29 9.33 -13.80
CA ASP A 170 -17.42 8.75 -15.14
C ASP A 170 -18.40 7.56 -15.20
N GLY A 171 -18.93 7.12 -14.06
CA GLY A 171 -19.85 5.99 -13.94
C GLY A 171 -19.16 4.64 -13.68
N ASP A 172 -17.82 4.58 -13.67
CA ASP A 172 -17.10 3.34 -13.40
C ASP A 172 -17.21 2.93 -11.92
N VAL A 173 -17.32 1.62 -11.69
CA VAL A 173 -17.35 1.04 -10.35
C VAL A 173 -15.95 0.60 -9.94
N ARG A 174 -15.48 1.09 -8.79
CA ARG A 174 -14.25 0.62 -8.14
C ARG A 174 -14.57 -0.14 -6.86
N TYR A 175 -13.75 -1.16 -6.58
CA TYR A 175 -13.80 -1.95 -5.35
C TYR A 175 -12.71 -1.46 -4.41
N LEU A 176 -13.12 -0.99 -3.24
CA LEU A 176 -12.21 -0.46 -2.23
C LEU A 176 -12.23 -1.34 -0.99
N GLN A 177 -11.06 -1.47 -0.38
CA GLN A 177 -10.87 -2.07 0.92
C GLN A 177 -10.28 -1.02 1.87
N GLU A 178 -10.87 -0.86 3.04
CA GLU A 178 -10.48 0.16 3.99
C GLU A 178 -10.26 -0.46 5.37
N GLU A 179 -9.20 -0.02 6.03
CA GLU A 179 -8.89 -0.36 7.42
C GLU A 179 -8.59 0.91 8.21
N SER A 180 -9.04 0.95 9.46
CA SER A 180 -9.01 2.15 10.27
C SER A 180 -9.04 1.90 11.76
N HIS A 181 -8.51 2.85 12.53
CA HIS A 181 -8.37 2.76 13.98
C HIS A 181 -8.69 4.10 14.65
N GLY A 182 -9.26 4.04 15.85
CA GLY A 182 -9.55 5.20 16.69
C GLY A 182 -8.38 5.59 17.60
N TYR A 183 -8.18 6.89 17.78
CA TYR A 183 -7.29 7.47 18.79
C TYR A 183 -8.11 8.13 19.89
N PHE A 184 -7.84 7.75 21.14
CA PHE A 184 -8.61 8.18 22.29
C PHE A 184 -7.81 9.05 23.24
N ASN A 185 -8.52 9.97 23.89
CA ASN A 185 -8.05 10.58 25.13
C ASN A 185 -8.16 9.54 26.25
N ARG A 186 -7.02 9.08 26.78
CA ARG A 186 -6.96 8.07 27.84
C ARG A 186 -7.61 8.51 29.15
N GLU A 187 -7.66 9.81 29.43
CA GLU A 187 -8.22 10.34 30.68
C GLU A 187 -9.74 10.45 30.64
N GLN A 188 -10.30 10.77 29.47
CA GLN A 188 -11.73 11.01 29.28
C GLN A 188 -12.44 9.83 28.58
N ASN A 189 -11.68 8.81 28.18
CA ASN A 189 -12.12 7.70 27.33
C ASN A 189 -12.92 8.17 26.09
N LEU A 190 -12.50 9.31 25.52
CA LEU A 190 -13.19 9.98 24.42
C LEU A 190 -12.43 9.78 23.12
N LEU A 191 -13.12 9.36 22.06
CA LEU A 191 -12.56 9.26 20.73
C LEU A 191 -12.25 10.67 20.20
N LEU A 192 -10.97 10.93 19.91
CA LEU A 192 -10.51 12.23 19.42
C LEU A 192 -10.48 12.29 17.89
N LYS A 193 -9.96 11.23 17.27
CA LYS A 193 -9.83 11.12 15.83
C LYS A 193 -9.81 9.67 15.38
N ARG A 194 -10.15 9.44 14.12
CA ARG A 194 -10.05 8.14 13.46
C ARG A 194 -9.14 8.29 12.25
N VAL A 195 -8.21 7.38 12.07
CA VAL A 195 -7.34 7.38 10.87
C VAL A 195 -7.45 6.03 10.19
N GLY A 196 -7.26 6.03 8.88
CA GLY A 196 -7.28 4.80 8.11
C GLY A 196 -6.56 4.94 6.79
N TYR A 197 -6.50 3.80 6.11
CA TYR A 197 -6.06 3.71 4.74
C TYR A 197 -7.13 3.02 3.90
N VAL A 198 -7.14 3.37 2.61
CA VAL A 198 -8.04 2.79 1.63
C VAL A 198 -7.21 2.28 0.46
N GLN A 199 -7.52 1.07 -0.02
CA GLN A 199 -6.81 0.42 -1.11
C GLN A 199 -7.77 0.16 -2.27
N ASP A 200 -7.34 0.49 -3.48
CA ASP A 200 -8.04 0.07 -4.69
C ASP A 200 -7.71 -1.38 -5.04
N VAL A 201 -8.68 -2.27 -4.80
CA VAL A 201 -8.59 -3.71 -5.06
C VAL A 201 -9.37 -4.11 -6.33
N THR A 202 -9.76 -3.15 -7.17
CA THR A 202 -10.55 -3.39 -8.39
C THR A 202 -9.87 -4.37 -9.34
N SER A 203 -8.56 -4.23 -9.56
CA SER A 203 -7.81 -5.13 -10.44
C SER A 203 -7.82 -6.57 -9.91
N HIS A 204 -7.59 -6.74 -8.61
CA HIS A 204 -7.63 -8.05 -7.95
C HIS A 204 -9.02 -8.68 -8.06
N LYS A 205 -10.08 -7.92 -7.79
CA LYS A 205 -11.47 -8.41 -7.90
C LYS A 205 -11.87 -8.77 -9.32
N LYS A 206 -11.44 -8.00 -10.32
CA LYS A 206 -11.67 -8.33 -11.74
C LYS A 206 -10.96 -9.61 -12.15
N MET A 207 -9.71 -9.80 -11.71
CA MET A 207 -8.95 -11.03 -11.97
C MET A 207 -9.56 -12.25 -11.27
N GLU A 208 -10.03 -12.09 -10.03
CA GLU A 208 -10.72 -13.15 -9.28
C GLU A 208 -12.01 -13.57 -10.01
N ALA A 209 -12.85 -12.61 -10.40
CA ALA A 209 -14.09 -12.87 -11.13
C ALA A 209 -13.84 -13.51 -12.51
N GLU A 210 -12.83 -13.06 -13.25
CA GLU A 210 -12.44 -13.67 -14.53
C GLU A 210 -11.96 -15.11 -14.35
N ARG A 211 -11.16 -15.37 -13.32
CA ARG A 211 -10.70 -16.71 -12.98
C ARG A 211 -11.86 -17.63 -12.63
N GLU A 212 -12.80 -17.18 -11.80
CA GLU A 212 -14.00 -17.94 -11.44
C GLU A 212 -14.85 -18.25 -12.66
N LYS A 213 -15.02 -17.29 -13.56
CA LYS A 213 -15.72 -17.48 -14.83
C LYS A 213 -15.05 -18.57 -15.69
N LEU A 214 -13.73 -18.50 -15.86
CA LEU A 214 -12.97 -19.50 -16.62
C LEU A 214 -13.05 -20.90 -15.99
N ILE A 215 -13.04 -20.99 -14.66
CA ILE A 215 -13.22 -22.26 -13.95
C ILE A 215 -14.61 -22.83 -14.23
N ALA A 216 -15.66 -22.03 -14.16
CA ALA A 216 -17.03 -22.48 -14.46
C ALA A 216 -17.19 -22.94 -15.93
N GLU A 217 -16.54 -22.23 -16.87
CA GLU A 217 -16.51 -22.63 -18.28
C GLU A 217 -15.78 -23.98 -18.47
N LEU A 218 -14.62 -24.16 -17.83
CA LEU A 218 -13.87 -25.42 -17.85
C LEU A 218 -14.67 -26.59 -17.24
N GLU A 219 -15.33 -26.37 -16.11
CA GLU A 219 -16.19 -27.38 -15.47
C GLU A 219 -17.34 -27.81 -16.39
N THR A 220 -17.95 -26.85 -17.09
CA THR A 220 -19.02 -27.11 -18.06
C THR A 220 -18.51 -27.96 -19.23
N SER A 221 -17.38 -27.59 -19.85
CA SER A 221 -16.79 -28.37 -20.95
C SER A 221 -16.32 -29.76 -20.51
N LEU A 222 -15.78 -29.92 -19.29
CA LEU A 222 -15.42 -31.23 -18.75
C LEU A 222 -16.64 -32.12 -18.55
N GLN A 223 -17.76 -31.55 -18.11
CA GLN A 223 -19.00 -32.31 -17.94
C GLN A 223 -19.53 -32.81 -19.29
N GLU A 224 -19.46 -32.00 -20.34
CA GLU A 224 -19.81 -32.39 -21.72
C GLU A 224 -18.91 -33.51 -22.26
N ILE A 225 -17.61 -33.51 -21.95
CA ILE A 225 -16.72 -34.61 -22.35
C ILE A 225 -16.99 -35.88 -21.51
N LYS A 226 -17.34 -35.74 -20.23
CA LYS A 226 -17.54 -36.88 -19.32
C LYS A 226 -18.78 -37.69 -19.68
N THR A 227 -19.84 -37.06 -20.21
CA THR A 227 -21.01 -37.79 -20.73
C THR A 227 -20.64 -38.71 -21.91
N LEU A 228 -19.63 -38.35 -22.72
CA LEU A 228 -19.10 -39.18 -23.80
C LEU A 228 -18.31 -40.41 -23.32
N ARG A 229 -17.83 -40.42 -22.07
CA ARG A 229 -16.98 -41.50 -21.49
C ARG A 229 -17.74 -42.50 -20.62
N SER A 230 -19.06 -42.44 -20.55
CA SER A 230 -19.84 -43.46 -19.85
C SER A 230 -19.67 -44.84 -20.52
N ILE A 231 -19.70 -45.91 -19.73
CA ILE A 231 -19.66 -47.29 -20.22
C ILE A 231 -20.85 -47.46 -21.19
N LEU A 232 -20.55 -47.67 -22.47
CA LEU A 232 -21.58 -47.89 -23.48
C LEU A 232 -22.29 -49.22 -23.19
N PRO A 233 -23.61 -49.21 -22.93
CA PRO A 233 -24.36 -50.43 -22.67
C PRO A 233 -24.55 -51.21 -23.97
N LEU A 234 -23.66 -52.17 -24.20
CA LEU A 234 -23.65 -53.01 -25.40
C LEU A 234 -24.38 -54.34 -25.14
N CYS A 235 -25.19 -54.79 -26.10
CA CYS A 235 -25.74 -56.14 -26.08
C CYS A 235 -24.59 -57.15 -26.23
N SER A 236 -24.49 -58.11 -25.31
CA SER A 236 -23.41 -59.11 -25.33
C SER A 236 -23.38 -59.92 -26.62
N TYR A 237 -24.55 -60.16 -27.23
CA TYR A 237 -24.73 -60.97 -28.43
C TYR A 237 -24.58 -60.18 -29.73
N CYS A 238 -25.46 -59.22 -30.00
CA CYS A 238 -25.52 -58.51 -31.29
C CYS A 238 -24.74 -57.19 -31.32
N LYS A 239 -24.10 -56.81 -30.20
CA LYS A 239 -23.29 -55.59 -30.05
C LYS A 239 -24.02 -54.27 -30.30
N LYS A 240 -25.35 -54.24 -30.36
CA LYS A 240 -26.14 -52.99 -30.37
C LYS A 240 -25.89 -52.17 -29.10
N ILE A 241 -25.96 -50.84 -29.19
CA ILE A 241 -25.91 -49.91 -28.04
C ILE A 241 -27.33 -49.59 -27.60
N ARG A 242 -27.55 -49.55 -26.28
CA ARG A 242 -28.78 -49.03 -25.69
C ARG A 242 -28.65 -47.53 -25.45
N ASP A 243 -29.58 -46.74 -25.95
CA ASP A 243 -29.59 -45.29 -25.70
C ASP A 243 -30.23 -44.91 -24.36
N ALA A 244 -30.29 -43.60 -24.10
CA ALA A 244 -30.87 -43.04 -22.89
C ALA A 244 -32.39 -43.28 -22.78
N GLN A 245 -33.09 -43.44 -23.90
CA GLN A 245 -34.52 -43.77 -23.97
C GLN A 245 -34.79 -45.26 -23.73
N GLY A 246 -33.74 -46.08 -23.82
CA GLY A 246 -33.77 -47.51 -23.57
C GLY A 246 -33.91 -48.35 -24.83
N ASP A 247 -33.88 -47.73 -26.00
CA ASP A 247 -33.98 -48.37 -27.31
C ASP A 247 -32.61 -48.90 -27.77
N TRP A 248 -32.64 -49.94 -28.60
CA TRP A 248 -31.43 -50.61 -29.09
C TRP A 248 -31.14 -50.25 -30.55
N GLN A 249 -29.98 -49.64 -30.78
CA GLN A 249 -29.53 -49.20 -32.10
C GLN A 249 -28.15 -49.76 -32.44
N GLN A 250 -27.79 -49.77 -33.72
CA GLN A 250 -26.44 -50.18 -34.12
C GLN A 250 -25.40 -49.17 -33.61
N VAL A 251 -24.19 -49.67 -33.33
CA VAL A 251 -23.09 -48.89 -32.73
C VAL A 251 -22.68 -47.72 -33.64
N ASP A 252 -22.59 -47.97 -34.93
CA ASP A 252 -22.27 -47.00 -35.96
C ASP A 252 -23.27 -45.84 -36.01
N VAL A 253 -24.58 -46.15 -36.01
CA VAL A 253 -25.64 -45.13 -35.97
C VAL A 253 -25.55 -44.29 -34.69
N TYR A 254 -25.27 -44.94 -33.55
CA TYR A 254 -25.12 -44.26 -32.27
C TYR A 254 -23.87 -43.34 -32.26
N ILE A 255 -22.73 -43.83 -32.73
CA ILE A 255 -21.45 -43.11 -32.77
C ILE A 255 -21.51 -41.93 -33.75
N HIS A 256 -22.04 -42.14 -34.96
CA HIS A 256 -22.20 -41.07 -35.94
C HIS A 256 -23.09 -39.94 -35.39
N ARG A 257 -24.15 -40.28 -34.63
CA ARG A 257 -25.06 -39.30 -34.04
C ARG A 257 -24.50 -38.56 -32.82
N HIS A 258 -23.65 -39.18 -32.00
CA HIS A 258 -23.22 -38.61 -30.72
C HIS A 258 -21.74 -38.21 -30.65
N LEU A 259 -20.91 -38.65 -31.59
CA LEU A 259 -19.46 -38.43 -31.60
C LEU A 259 -18.95 -37.83 -32.92
N GLU A 260 -19.83 -37.53 -33.88
CA GLU A 260 -19.49 -37.01 -35.22
C GLU A 260 -18.36 -37.82 -35.90
N ALA A 261 -18.32 -39.13 -35.67
CA ALA A 261 -17.29 -40.03 -36.18
C ALA A 261 -17.90 -41.04 -37.16
N ASP A 262 -17.23 -41.23 -38.31
CA ASP A 262 -17.59 -42.25 -39.29
C ASP A 262 -16.80 -43.54 -39.08
N ILE A 263 -17.48 -44.69 -39.20
CA ILE A 263 -16.88 -46.02 -38.99
C ILE A 263 -16.72 -46.75 -40.32
N SER A 264 -15.49 -47.13 -40.65
CA SER A 264 -15.23 -48.05 -41.76
C SER A 264 -15.47 -49.50 -41.32
N HIS A 265 -16.22 -50.26 -42.12
CA HIS A 265 -16.43 -51.69 -41.88
C HIS A 265 -15.35 -52.51 -42.59
N SER A 266 -14.61 -53.31 -41.81
CA SER A 266 -13.65 -54.29 -42.32
C SER A 266 -13.76 -55.58 -41.52
N VAL A 267 -13.39 -56.70 -42.13
CA VAL A 267 -13.37 -58.01 -41.47
C VAL A 267 -11.92 -58.29 -41.06
N CYS A 268 -11.66 -58.51 -39.77
CA CYS A 268 -10.32 -58.86 -39.33
C CYS A 268 -9.91 -60.26 -39.83
N PRO A 269 -8.62 -60.57 -39.97
CA PRO A 269 -8.15 -61.85 -40.50
C PRO A 269 -8.73 -63.08 -39.79
N GLU A 270 -8.88 -63.00 -38.46
CA GLU A 270 -9.45 -64.07 -37.63
C GLU A 270 -10.93 -64.34 -37.97
N CYS A 271 -11.72 -63.28 -38.12
CA CYS A 271 -13.12 -63.40 -38.51
C CYS A 271 -13.27 -63.82 -39.97
N LEU A 272 -12.37 -63.36 -40.85
CA LEU A 272 -12.34 -63.76 -42.25
C LEU A 272 -12.08 -65.26 -42.35
N GLN A 273 -11.05 -65.77 -41.67
CA GLN A 273 -10.72 -67.20 -41.64
C GLN A 273 -11.84 -68.05 -41.02
N LYS A 274 -12.52 -67.54 -39.99
CA LYS A 274 -13.58 -68.29 -39.28
C LYS A 274 -14.90 -68.35 -40.04
N HIS A 275 -15.29 -67.26 -40.70
CA HIS A 275 -16.62 -67.11 -41.29
C HIS A 275 -16.63 -67.15 -42.82
N TYR A 276 -15.48 -66.90 -43.44
CA TYR A 276 -15.28 -66.80 -44.89
C TYR A 276 -13.94 -67.46 -45.30
N PRO A 277 -13.69 -68.73 -44.90
CA PRO A 277 -12.42 -69.41 -45.12
C PRO A 277 -12.02 -69.46 -46.60
N GLU A 278 -12.98 -69.46 -47.51
CA GLU A 278 -12.77 -69.44 -48.96
C GLU A 278 -12.14 -68.13 -49.48
N PHE A 279 -12.10 -67.09 -48.65
CA PHE A 279 -11.48 -65.80 -48.95
C PHE A 279 -10.24 -65.53 -48.07
N SER A 280 -9.74 -66.52 -47.32
CA SER A 280 -8.65 -66.32 -46.33
C SER A 280 -7.24 -66.69 -46.82
N ASP A 281 -7.03 -66.86 -48.12
CA ASP A 281 -5.72 -67.18 -48.74
C ASP A 281 -4.87 -65.93 -49.05
#